data_AF-A0A8S3IZ69-F1
#
_entry.id   AF-A0A8S3IZ69-F1
#
_cell.length_a   1.000
_cell.length_b   1.000
_cell.length_c   1.000
_cell.angle_alpha   90.00
_cell.angle_beta   90.00
_cell.angle_gamma   90.00
#
_symmetry.space_group_name_H-M   'P 1'
#
loop_
_entity.id
_entity.type
_entity.pdbx_description
1 polymer ?
#
loop_
_entity_poly.entity_id
_entity_poly.type
_entity_poly.pdbx_seq_one_letter_code
_entity_poly.pdbx_strand_id
1 'polypeptide(L)'
;MRLLFLLASFYLQNVFVFCSQPKRVVDQMYVSFDHARYCVRRLNGTHEIGCQSAIRGNSGRMFMIDNDKEFNSYLNDNKTMNSFDAFIIVLNVNLFDSNHIDRLMKRLDTKLNGLLLYLKSKSAR
;
A
#
# COMPACT_ATOMS: atom_id res chain seq x y z
N MET A 1 -49.42 9.37 -32.52
CA MET A 1 -48.48 8.25 -32.27
C MET A 1 -47.05 8.72 -32.02
N ARG A 2 -46.42 9.53 -32.88
CA ARG A 2 -45.02 10.00 -32.71
C ARG A 2 -44.73 10.76 -31.40
N LEU A 3 -45.64 11.62 -30.93
CA LEU A 3 -45.45 12.38 -29.68
C LEU A 3 -45.40 11.49 -28.43
N LEU A 4 -46.18 10.41 -28.42
CA LEU A 4 -46.26 9.46 -27.30
C LEU A 4 -44.97 8.61 -27.20
N PHE A 5 -44.39 8.24 -28.35
CA PHE A 5 -43.08 7.59 -28.42
C PHE A 5 -41.95 8.51 -27.93
N LEU A 6 -41.97 9.80 -28.26
CA LEU A 6 -40.96 10.76 -27.81
C LEU A 6 -41.04 11.02 -26.29
N LEU A 7 -42.24 11.09 -25.72
CA LEU A 7 -42.43 11.23 -24.27
C LEU A 7 -42.00 9.96 -23.53
N ALA A 8 -42.31 8.78 -24.06
CA ALA A 8 -41.87 7.51 -23.50
C ALA A 8 -40.35 7.36 -23.53
N SER A 9 -39.68 7.72 -24.63
CA SER A 9 -38.22 7.69 -24.71
C SER A 9 -37.58 8.69 -23.75
N PHE A 10 -38.15 9.91 -23.62
CA PHE A 10 -37.66 10.91 -22.68
C PHE A 10 -37.82 10.45 -21.22
N TYR A 11 -38.96 9.83 -20.88
CA TYR A 11 -39.20 9.27 -19.56
C TYR A 11 -38.23 8.13 -19.24
N LEU A 12 -38.03 7.20 -20.18
CA LEU A 12 -37.05 6.12 -20.05
C LEU A 12 -35.62 6.66 -19.86
N GLN A 13 -35.24 7.71 -20.58
CA GLN A 13 -33.91 8.31 -20.50
C GLN A 13 -33.68 9.02 -19.16
N ASN A 14 -34.69 9.69 -18.61
CA ASN A 14 -34.61 10.30 -17.28
C ASN A 14 -34.55 9.22 -16.18
N VAL A 15 -35.35 8.14 -16.28
CA VAL A 15 -35.30 7.02 -15.32
C VAL A 15 -33.93 6.34 -15.31
N PHE A 16 -33.29 6.18 -16.48
CA PHE A 16 -31.97 5.55 -16.58
C PHE A 16 -30.87 6.36 -15.88
N VAL A 17 -30.93 7.70 -15.93
CA VAL A 17 -29.95 8.59 -15.28
C VAL A 17 -30.08 8.56 -13.75
N PHE A 18 -31.28 8.39 -13.20
CA PHE A 18 -31.49 8.34 -11.74
C PHE A 18 -30.97 7.05 -11.07
N CYS A 19 -30.60 6.01 -11.83
CA CYS A 19 -30.16 4.73 -11.27
C CYS A 19 -28.63 4.63 -11.06
N SER A 20 -27.84 5.60 -11.54
CA SER A 20 -26.39 5.57 -11.31
C SER A 20 -26.07 6.04 -9.89
N GLN A 21 -25.70 5.13 -8.99
CA GLN A 21 -25.16 5.52 -7.69
C GLN A 21 -23.71 6.00 -7.88
N PRO A 22 -23.40 7.29 -7.65
CA PRO A 22 -22.04 7.77 -7.77
C PRO A 22 -21.20 7.15 -6.64
N LYS A 23 -20.21 6.33 -7.00
CA LYS A 23 -19.21 5.87 -6.05
C LYS A 23 -18.33 7.04 -5.64
N ARG A 24 -17.98 7.13 -4.36
CA ARG A 24 -17.07 8.17 -3.87
C ARG A 24 -15.72 7.97 -4.53
N VAL A 25 -15.11 9.06 -4.99
CA VAL A 25 -13.77 9.03 -5.62
C VAL A 25 -12.73 8.42 -4.68
N VAL A 26 -12.86 8.66 -3.37
CA VAL A 26 -11.99 8.08 -2.34
C VAL A 26 -11.99 6.55 -2.40
N ASP A 27 -13.17 5.93 -2.55
CA ASP A 27 -13.34 4.48 -2.58
C ASP A 27 -12.88 3.86 -3.92
N GLN A 28 -12.64 4.70 -4.94
CA GLN A 28 -12.05 4.29 -6.21
C GLN A 28 -10.52 4.37 -6.20
N MET A 29 -9.94 5.19 -5.32
CA MET A 29 -8.49 5.45 -5.26
C MET A 29 -7.79 4.68 -4.15
N TYR A 30 -8.45 4.47 -3.01
CA TYR A 30 -7.83 3.95 -1.80
C TYR A 30 -8.49 2.66 -1.33
N VAL A 31 -7.66 1.76 -0.80
CA VAL A 31 -8.08 0.55 -0.11
C VAL A 31 -7.58 0.64 1.33
N SER A 32 -8.46 0.44 2.31
CA SER A 32 -8.11 0.42 3.73
C SER A 32 -7.58 -0.95 4.15
N PHE A 33 -6.65 -0.94 5.12
CA PHE A 33 -6.22 -2.16 5.80
C PHE A 33 -6.92 -2.25 7.15
N ASP A 34 -7.97 -3.05 7.23
CA ASP A 34 -8.86 -3.06 8.42
C ASP A 34 -8.27 -3.82 9.63
N HIS A 35 -7.28 -4.70 9.40
CA HIS A 35 -6.74 -5.61 10.43
C HIS A 35 -5.21 -5.51 10.59
N ALA A 36 -4.63 -4.35 10.30
CA ALA A 36 -3.20 -4.13 10.45
C ALA A 36 -2.78 -4.03 11.93
N ARG A 37 -1.59 -4.57 12.26
CA ARG A 37 -0.93 -4.35 13.54
C ARG A 37 0.22 -3.36 13.34
N TYR A 38 0.31 -2.36 14.20
CA TYR A 38 1.27 -1.26 14.06
C TYR A 38 2.45 -1.42 15.03
N CYS A 39 3.65 -1.12 14.54
CA CYS A 39 4.80 -0.87 15.40
C CYS A 39 4.67 0.53 16.02
N VAL A 40 4.79 0.63 17.34
CA VAL A 40 4.59 1.89 18.07
C VAL A 40 5.84 2.29 18.83
N ARG A 41 6.14 3.59 18.84
CA ARG A 41 7.23 4.15 19.62
C ARG A 41 6.97 3.99 21.12
N ARG A 42 7.97 3.49 21.84
CA ARG A 42 8.03 3.44 23.30
C ARG A 42 9.24 4.26 23.77
N LEU A 43 9.09 4.91 24.91
CA LEU A 43 10.13 5.73 25.51
C LEU A 43 10.61 5.07 26.81
N ASN A 44 11.92 5.02 26.99
CA ASN A 44 12.55 4.58 28.22
C ASN A 44 13.59 5.61 28.64
N GLY A 45 13.18 6.65 29.39
CA GLY A 45 13.99 7.66 30.08
C GLY A 45 15.08 8.38 29.25
N THR A 46 16.05 7.61 28.78
CA THR A 46 17.20 7.99 27.96
C THR A 46 17.06 7.61 26.47
N HIS A 47 16.22 6.64 26.12
CA HIS A 47 16.12 6.10 24.76
C HIS A 47 14.67 6.04 24.27
N GLU A 48 14.54 5.97 22.95
CA GLU A 48 13.31 5.60 22.27
C GLU A 48 13.52 4.30 21.49
N ILE A 49 12.48 3.47 21.45
CA ILE A 49 12.46 2.21 20.70
C ILE A 49 11.14 2.09 19.93
N GLY A 50 11.14 1.36 18.83
CA GLY A 50 9.95 1.16 17.99
C GLY A 50 9.90 2.11 16.80
N CYS A 51 8.69 2.42 16.33
CA CYS A 51 8.47 3.08 15.04
C CYS A 51 7.53 4.28 15.15
N GLN A 52 7.69 5.22 14.22
CA GLN A 52 6.85 6.40 14.11
C GLN A 52 6.67 6.80 12.65
N SER A 53 5.47 7.23 12.28
CA SER A 53 5.19 7.89 10.99
C SER A 53 5.30 9.41 11.12
N ALA A 54 5.52 10.09 9.99
CA ALA A 54 5.42 11.54 9.93
C ALA A 54 3.98 12.01 10.19
N ILE A 55 3.85 13.29 10.55
CA ILE A 55 2.56 13.97 10.64
C ILE A 55 1.97 14.00 9.22
N ARG A 56 0.74 13.47 9.05
CA ARG A 56 0.04 13.18 7.77
C ARG A 56 0.47 11.89 7.05
N GLY A 57 1.27 11.06 7.71
CA GLY A 57 1.63 9.73 7.23
C GLY A 57 2.78 9.70 6.25
N ASN A 58 3.27 8.49 5.98
CA ASN A 58 4.34 8.24 5.02
C ASN A 58 3.76 7.53 3.81
N SER A 59 4.17 7.94 2.61
CA SER A 59 3.78 7.31 1.35
C SER A 59 5.02 7.06 0.49
N GLY A 60 4.92 6.10 -0.43
CA GLY A 60 6.01 5.72 -1.31
C GLY A 60 5.60 4.63 -2.27
N ARG A 61 6.46 4.32 -3.23
CA ARG A 61 6.23 3.21 -4.16
C ARG A 61 6.30 1.89 -3.39
N MET A 62 5.25 1.09 -3.51
CA MET A 62 5.19 -0.22 -2.88
C MET A 62 6.05 -1.22 -3.66
N PHE A 63 6.87 -2.01 -2.96
CA PHE A 63 7.63 -3.11 -3.54
C PHE A 63 7.54 -4.35 -2.64
N MET A 64 7.16 -5.49 -3.22
CA MET A 64 6.95 -6.74 -2.48
C MET A 64 8.15 -7.67 -2.63
N ILE A 65 8.55 -8.29 -1.52
CA ILE A 65 9.67 -9.21 -1.42
C ILE A 65 9.20 -10.47 -0.68
N ASP A 66 9.17 -11.61 -1.37
CA ASP A 66 8.72 -12.89 -0.81
C ASP A 66 9.88 -13.82 -0.40
N ASN A 67 11.04 -13.70 -1.04
CA ASN A 67 12.17 -14.61 -0.84
C ASN A 67 13.53 -13.89 -0.92
N ASP A 68 14.59 -14.58 -0.48
CA ASP A 68 15.97 -14.05 -0.49
C ASP A 68 16.46 -13.66 -1.89
N LYS A 69 16.02 -14.35 -2.93
CA LYS A 69 16.44 -14.05 -4.31
C LYS A 69 15.89 -12.69 -4.74
N GLU A 70 14.61 -12.44 -4.49
CA GLU A 70 13.98 -11.14 -4.73
C GLU A 70 14.59 -10.05 -3.87
N PHE A 71 14.88 -10.35 -2.60
CA PHE A 71 15.54 -9.41 -1.69
C PHE A 71 16.89 -8.95 -2.26
N ASN A 72 17.75 -9.91 -2.65
CA ASN A 72 19.06 -9.61 -3.21
C ASN A 72 18.96 -8.92 -4.59
N SER A 73 18.01 -9.32 -5.42
CA SER A 73 17.76 -8.66 -6.71
C SER A 73 17.37 -7.20 -6.52
N TYR A 74 16.49 -6.92 -5.55
CA TYR A 74 16.06 -5.56 -5.24
C TYR A 74 17.22 -4.69 -4.75
N LEU A 75 18.03 -5.18 -3.82
CA LEU A 75 19.17 -4.42 -3.29
C LEU A 75 20.29 -4.13 -4.31
N ASN A 76 20.29 -4.84 -5.44
CA ASN A 76 21.25 -4.67 -6.52
C ASN A 76 20.70 -3.83 -7.68
N ASP A 77 19.38 -3.53 -7.70
CA ASP A 77 18.75 -2.75 -8.76
C ASP A 77 18.83 -1.24 -8.47
N ASN A 78 20.01 -0.68 -8.75
CA ASN A 78 20.26 0.75 -8.62
C ASN A 78 19.33 1.60 -9.51
N LYS A 79 18.89 1.09 -10.65
CA LYS A 79 18.04 1.85 -11.57
C LYS A 79 16.67 2.10 -10.95
N THR A 80 16.05 1.05 -10.41
CA THR A 80 14.75 1.17 -9.73
C THR A 80 14.87 2.05 -8.49
N MET A 81 15.92 1.86 -7.67
CA MET A 81 16.14 2.67 -6.45
C MET A 81 16.37 4.16 -6.73
N ASN A 82 16.97 4.50 -7.87
CA ASN A 82 17.21 5.89 -8.24
C ASN A 82 16.02 6.55 -8.96
N SER A 83 15.03 5.76 -9.39
CA SER A 83 13.87 6.27 -10.10
C SER A 83 12.81 6.89 -9.19
N PHE A 84 12.86 6.60 -7.89
CA PHE A 84 11.88 7.10 -6.90
C PHE A 84 12.56 7.58 -5.62
N ASP A 85 11.90 8.51 -4.96
CA ASP A 85 12.41 9.14 -3.74
C ASP A 85 12.01 8.39 -2.46
N ALA A 86 10.92 7.62 -2.52
CA ALA A 86 10.36 6.95 -1.35
C ALA A 86 9.79 5.57 -1.69
N PHE A 87 10.06 4.60 -0.83
CA PHE A 87 9.60 3.22 -0.95
C PHE A 87 8.87 2.73 0.29
N ILE A 88 7.83 1.92 0.07
CA ILE A 88 7.18 1.11 1.09
C ILE A 88 7.47 -0.35 0.77
N ILE A 89 8.18 -1.06 1.65
CA ILE A 89 8.57 -2.45 1.40
C ILE A 89 7.55 -3.38 2.03
N VAL A 90 7.03 -4.34 1.25
CA VAL A 90 6.15 -5.41 1.71
C VAL A 90 7.00 -6.68 1.81
N LEU A 91 7.39 -7.03 3.03
CA LEU A 91 8.35 -8.10 3.30
C LEU A 91 7.65 -9.32 3.91
N ASN A 92 7.98 -10.51 3.41
CA ASN A 92 7.56 -11.74 4.05
C ASN A 92 8.15 -11.82 5.46
N VAL A 93 7.35 -12.16 6.46
CA VAL A 93 7.82 -12.27 7.86
C VAL A 93 9.02 -13.21 8.03
N ASN A 94 9.18 -14.20 7.15
CA ASN A 94 10.32 -15.13 7.20
C ASN A 94 11.67 -14.47 6.89
N LEU A 95 11.65 -13.28 6.26
CA LEU A 95 12.83 -12.46 5.99
C LEU A 95 13.00 -11.33 7.00
N PHE A 96 12.15 -11.26 8.03
CA PHE A 96 12.22 -10.23 9.06
C PHE A 96 13.23 -10.63 10.16
N ASP A 97 14.51 -10.48 9.85
CA ASP A 97 15.62 -10.62 10.80
C ASP A 97 16.55 -9.40 10.77
N SER A 98 17.42 -9.29 11.79
CA SER A 98 18.34 -8.16 11.93
C SER A 98 19.26 -7.98 10.73
N ASN A 99 19.74 -9.06 10.11
CA ASN A 99 20.66 -8.95 8.96
C ASN A 99 19.94 -8.38 7.73
N HIS A 100 18.75 -8.88 7.42
CA HIS A 100 17.96 -8.36 6.30
C HIS A 100 17.54 -6.91 6.52
N ILE A 101 17.09 -6.56 7.73
CA ILE A 101 16.67 -5.20 8.04
C ILE A 101 17.84 -4.23 8.03
N ASP A 102 18.99 -4.59 8.59
CA ASP A 102 20.18 -3.73 8.55
C ASP A 102 20.65 -3.48 7.11
N ARG A 103 20.64 -4.52 6.26
CA ARG A 103 20.98 -4.38 4.84
C ARG A 103 19.99 -3.50 4.09
N LEU A 104 18.70 -3.66 4.38
CA LEU A 104 17.63 -2.85 3.79
C LEU A 104 17.76 -1.37 4.22
N MET A 105 17.94 -1.11 5.51
CA MET A 105 18.13 0.23 6.06
C MET A 105 19.38 0.90 5.51
N LYS A 106 20.51 0.19 5.40
CA LYS A 106 21.74 0.74 4.80
C LYS A 106 21.59 1.10 3.33
N ARG A 107 20.76 0.36 2.58
CA ARG A 107 20.59 0.56 1.14
C ARG A 107 19.57 1.64 0.80
N LEU A 108 18.44 1.66 1.51
CA LEU A 108 17.40 2.64 1.26
C LEU A 108 17.60 3.92 2.06
N ASP A 109 18.24 3.84 3.23
CA ASP A 109 18.54 4.97 4.11
C ASP A 109 17.30 5.87 4.29
N THR A 110 17.38 7.13 3.88
CA THR A 110 16.29 8.11 3.94
C THR A 110 15.12 7.84 3.00
N LYS A 111 15.24 6.92 2.04
CA LYS A 111 14.18 6.56 1.09
C LYS A 111 13.20 5.51 1.62
N LEU A 112 13.49 4.87 2.76
CA LEU A 112 12.58 3.87 3.35
C LEU A 112 11.48 4.57 4.16
N ASN A 113 10.29 4.69 3.56
CA ASN A 113 9.16 5.37 4.18
C ASN A 113 8.22 4.44 4.97
N GLY A 114 8.37 3.13 4.82
CA GLY A 114 7.57 2.17 5.58
C GLY A 114 7.91 0.72 5.26
N LEU A 115 7.58 -0.15 6.21
CA LEU A 115 7.74 -1.58 6.11
C LEU A 115 6.42 -2.25 6.52
N LEU A 116 5.87 -3.06 5.61
CA LEU A 116 4.70 -3.89 5.86
C LEU A 116 5.16 -5.34 5.92
N LEU A 117 4.85 -6.03 7.01
CA LEU A 117 5.11 -7.45 7.14
C LEU A 117 3.85 -8.24 6.82
N TYR A 118 4.00 -9.31 6.05
CA TYR A 118 2.90 -10.24 5.81
C TYR A 118 3.28 -11.67 6.15
N LEU A 119 2.28 -12.41 6.62
CA LEU A 119 2.34 -13.82 6.91
C LEU A 119 1.82 -14.58 5.68
N LYS A 120 2.69 -15.32 5.01
CA LYS A 120 2.27 -16.22 3.93
C LYS A 120 1.60 -17.44 4.54
N SER A 121 0.27 -17.52 4.44
CA SER A 121 -0.45 -18.73 4.80
C SER A 121 0.05 -19.88 3.94
N LYS A 122 0.47 -20.99 4.55
CA LYS A 122 0.67 -22.23 3.81
C LYS A 122 -0.70 -22.68 3.36
N SER A 123 -0.97 -22.61 2.06
CA SER A 123 -2.14 -23.24 1.46
C SER A 123 -2.08 -24.72 1.82
N ALA A 124 -2.92 -25.13 2.78
CA ALA A 124 -3.20 -26.53 3.02
C ALA A 124 -3.84 -27.06 1.73
N ARG A 125 -3.06 -27.81 0.96
CA ARG A 125 -3.59 -28.73 -0.05
C ARG A 125 -3.95 -30.03 0.64
#